data_AF-A0A919RML3-F1
#
_entry.id   AF-A0A919RML3-F1
#
_cell.length_a   1.000
_cell.length_b   1.000
_cell.length_c   1.000
_cell.angle_alpha   90.00
_cell.angle_beta   90.00
_cell.angle_gamma   90.00
#
_symmetry.space_group_name_H-M   'P 1'
#
loop_
_entity.id
_entity.type
_entity.pdbx_description
1 polymer ?
#
loop_
_entity_poly.entity_id
_entity_poly.type
_entity_poly.pdbx_seq_one_letter_code
_entity_poly.pdbx_strand_id
1 'polypeptide(L)'
;MSLTVAVRLRQGRYDAAQVDPRRVEWPPHPARVFCALVASAACAEDWEALRWLERCGSPQVWAAPSTSTARVDSYVVTNEASAKGGSASWPGRTNGARARVSAVPADERFAFVWPEAEPDPGVVARLRRMARNVPYVGRSTGQAEVSVAPEALEGPAVWSQWLPSRLGDGDVVALRVPYPGYTDALIDA
;
A
#
# COMPACT_ATOMS: atom_id res chain seq x y z
N MET A 1 -9.61 -19.60 -11.10
CA MET A 1 -8.34 -18.95 -11.51
C MET A 1 -7.82 -18.09 -10.35
N SER A 2 -6.67 -17.43 -10.45
CA SER A 2 -6.13 -16.55 -9.40
C SER A 2 -5.76 -15.17 -9.96
N LEU A 3 -5.63 -14.18 -9.07
CA LEU A 3 -5.12 -12.85 -9.39
C LEU A 3 -3.99 -12.49 -8.43
N THR A 4 -2.87 -12.04 -8.99
CA THR A 4 -1.72 -11.54 -8.24
C THR A 4 -1.50 -10.05 -8.54
N VAL A 5 -1.34 -9.26 -7.49
CA VAL A 5 -0.78 -7.90 -7.56
C VAL A 5 0.59 -7.93 -6.88
N ALA A 6 1.66 -7.81 -7.66
CA ALA A 6 3.02 -7.81 -7.14
C ALA A 6 3.56 -6.37 -7.06
N VAL A 7 4.39 -6.11 -6.05
CA VAL A 7 5.01 -4.82 -5.81
C VAL A 7 6.51 -5.01 -5.65
N ARG A 8 7.31 -4.17 -6.32
CA ARG A 8 8.76 -4.06 -6.15
C ARG A 8 9.12 -2.68 -5.62
N LEU A 9 9.76 -2.64 -4.46
CA LEU A 9 10.23 -1.44 -3.79
C LEU A 9 11.53 -0.96 -4.45
N ARG A 10 11.52 0.22 -5.07
CA ARG A 10 12.67 0.71 -5.87
C ARG A 10 13.85 1.15 -5.01
N GLN A 11 13.61 1.43 -3.73
CA GLN A 11 14.64 1.82 -2.76
C GLN A 11 14.95 0.71 -1.73
N GLY A 12 14.43 -0.51 -1.92
CA GLY A 12 14.61 -1.60 -0.95
C GLY A 12 13.98 -1.34 0.43
N ARG A 13 13.10 -0.33 0.54
CA ARG A 13 12.39 0.02 1.78
C ARG A 13 10.92 0.32 1.50
N TYR A 14 10.07 0.01 2.45
CA TYR A 14 8.63 0.26 2.42
C TYR A 14 8.28 1.42 3.35
N ASP A 15 7.98 2.57 2.76
CA ASP A 15 7.69 3.81 3.49
C ASP A 15 6.20 3.87 3.87
N ALA A 16 5.80 3.08 4.87
CA ALA A 16 4.45 3.09 5.42
C ALA A 16 4.45 2.93 6.94
N ALA A 17 3.39 3.44 7.58
CA ALA A 17 3.24 3.39 9.03
C ALA A 17 1.82 2.97 9.43
N GLN A 18 1.70 2.43 10.64
CA GLN A 18 0.43 2.13 11.26
C GLN A 18 -0.32 3.42 11.65
N VAL A 19 -1.43 3.29 12.39
CA VAL A 19 -2.17 4.45 12.93
C VAL A 19 -1.24 5.33 13.77
N ASP A 20 -0.35 4.72 14.58
CA ASP A 20 0.79 5.43 15.14
C ASP A 20 1.85 5.64 14.06
N PRO A 21 2.15 6.90 13.65
CA PRO A 21 3.11 7.19 12.60
C PRO A 21 4.56 6.83 12.96
N ARG A 22 4.83 6.44 14.21
CA ARG A 22 6.13 5.95 14.69
C ARG A 22 6.29 4.43 14.56
N ARG A 23 5.21 3.70 14.28
CA ARG A 23 5.22 2.24 14.12
C ARG A 23 5.25 1.87 12.64
N VAL A 24 6.23 1.06 12.27
CA VAL A 24 6.35 0.52 10.91
C VAL A 24 5.14 -0.34 10.57
N GLU A 25 4.65 -0.19 9.34
CA GLU A 25 3.64 -1.08 8.77
C GLU A 25 4.35 -2.27 8.09
N TRP A 26 4.31 -3.44 8.70
CA TRP A 26 4.70 -4.72 8.07
C TRP A 26 3.95 -5.88 8.75
N PRO A 27 3.45 -6.88 8.01
CA PRO A 27 3.46 -7.02 6.55
C PRO A 27 2.68 -5.89 5.85
N PRO A 28 2.89 -5.67 4.54
CA PRO A 28 2.28 -4.54 3.83
C PRO A 28 0.76 -4.69 3.79
N HIS A 29 0.02 -3.60 4.05
CA HIS A 29 -1.43 -3.64 4.07
C HIS A 29 -1.99 -3.61 2.63
N PRO A 30 -2.88 -4.56 2.23
CA PRO A 30 -3.49 -4.57 0.90
C PRO A 30 -4.19 -3.26 0.51
N ALA A 31 -4.79 -2.56 1.48
CA ALA A 31 -5.42 -1.26 1.25
C ALA A 31 -4.46 -0.21 0.65
N ARG A 32 -3.14 -0.31 0.88
CA ARG A 32 -2.17 0.65 0.34
C ARG A 32 -2.01 0.55 -1.16
N VAL A 33 -1.95 -0.69 -1.69
CA VAL A 33 -1.86 -0.89 -3.15
C VAL A 33 -3.20 -0.55 -3.79
N PHE A 34 -4.31 -0.85 -3.12
CA PHE A 34 -5.65 -0.50 -3.60
C PHE A 34 -5.80 1.02 -3.77
N CYS A 35 -5.43 1.80 -2.74
CA CYS A 35 -5.42 3.26 -2.82
C CYS A 35 -4.46 3.78 -3.90
N ALA A 36 -3.33 3.13 -4.13
CA ALA A 36 -2.41 3.49 -5.19
C ALA A 36 -3.02 3.27 -6.59
N LEU A 37 -3.73 2.15 -6.79
CA LEU A 37 -4.47 1.88 -8.03
C LEU A 37 -5.60 2.90 -8.25
N VAL A 38 -6.37 3.21 -7.20
CA VAL A 38 -7.41 4.26 -7.20
C VAL A 38 -6.83 5.61 -7.65
N ALA A 39 -5.67 6.01 -7.12
CA ALA A 39 -5.00 7.25 -7.50
C ALA A 39 -4.52 7.26 -8.98
N SER A 40 -4.44 6.09 -9.62
CA SER A 40 -4.07 5.93 -11.03
C SER A 40 -5.27 5.70 -11.96
N ALA A 41 -6.49 5.61 -11.42
CA ALA A 41 -7.72 5.45 -12.19
C ALA A 41 -8.03 6.72 -12.99
N ALA A 42 -8.49 6.57 -14.23
CA ALA A 42 -8.73 7.71 -15.11
C ALA A 42 -10.07 7.70 -15.87
N CYS A 43 -10.77 6.57 -15.90
CA CYS A 43 -12.02 6.40 -16.65
C CYS A 43 -13.00 5.46 -15.94
N ALA A 44 -14.25 5.42 -16.40
CA ALA A 44 -15.33 4.63 -15.79
C ALA A 44 -14.97 3.14 -15.64
N GLU A 45 -14.30 2.57 -16.65
CA GLU A 45 -13.91 1.16 -16.68
C GLU A 45 -12.80 0.83 -15.67
N ASP A 46 -11.94 1.80 -15.33
CA ASP A 46 -10.96 1.63 -14.25
C ASP A 46 -11.68 1.51 -12.89
N TRP A 47 -12.71 2.34 -12.67
CA TRP A 47 -13.54 2.29 -11.46
C TRP A 47 -14.34 0.99 -11.36
N GLU A 48 -14.88 0.50 -12.47
CA GLU A 48 -15.56 -0.81 -12.52
C GLU A 48 -14.60 -1.95 -12.17
N ALA A 49 -13.36 -1.92 -12.66
CA ALA A 49 -12.34 -2.90 -12.32
C ALA A 49 -11.93 -2.85 -10.83
N LEU A 50 -11.86 -1.66 -10.23
CA LEU A 50 -11.61 -1.49 -8.79
C LEU A 50 -12.76 -2.02 -7.94
N ARG A 51 -14.02 -1.73 -8.34
CA ARG A 51 -15.22 -2.29 -7.71
C ARG A 51 -15.29 -3.81 -7.84
N TRP A 52 -14.81 -4.38 -8.94
CA TRP A 52 -14.67 -5.82 -9.06
C TRP A 52 -13.61 -6.35 -8.07
N LEU A 53 -12.45 -5.70 -7.98
CA LEU A 53 -11.33 -6.16 -7.15
C LEU A 53 -11.68 -6.16 -5.65
N GLU A 54 -12.35 -5.13 -5.13
CA GLU A 54 -12.75 -5.08 -3.72
C GLU A 54 -13.78 -6.16 -3.33
N ARG A 55 -14.50 -6.72 -4.31
CA ARG A 55 -15.46 -7.82 -4.11
C ARG A 55 -14.81 -9.20 -4.13
N CYS A 56 -13.55 -9.31 -4.53
CA CYS A 56 -12.79 -10.57 -4.48
C CYS A 56 -12.45 -11.03 -3.05
N GLY A 57 -12.81 -10.24 -2.04
CA GLY A 57 -12.52 -10.52 -0.63
C GLY A 57 -11.09 -10.16 -0.24
N SER A 58 -10.71 -10.57 0.97
CA SER A 58 -9.36 -10.32 1.51
C SER A 58 -8.31 -11.15 0.76
N PRO A 59 -7.24 -10.54 0.23
CA PRO A 59 -6.15 -11.30 -0.38
C PRO A 59 -5.30 -11.98 0.70
N GLN A 60 -4.54 -12.99 0.26
CA GLN A 60 -3.34 -13.42 0.95
C GLN A 60 -2.25 -12.36 0.79
N VAL A 61 -1.43 -12.13 1.81
CA VAL A 61 -0.23 -11.28 1.72
C VAL A 61 1.00 -12.17 1.70
N TRP A 62 1.87 -11.97 0.72
CA TRP A 62 3.08 -12.76 0.53
C TRP A 62 4.28 -11.82 0.57
N ALA A 63 5.14 -11.95 1.57
CA ALA A 63 6.25 -11.02 1.79
C ALA A 63 7.34 -11.64 2.68
N ALA A 64 8.48 -10.96 2.81
CA ALA A 64 9.52 -11.35 3.76
C ALA A 64 8.95 -11.47 5.20
N PRO A 65 9.28 -12.54 5.96
CA PRO A 65 8.73 -12.82 7.29
C PRO A 65 8.97 -11.70 8.30
N SER A 66 10.10 -11.02 8.17
CA SER A 66 10.53 -9.97 9.08
C SER A 66 11.21 -8.84 8.32
N THR A 67 11.30 -7.69 8.98
CA THR A 67 11.97 -6.51 8.45
C THR A 67 12.82 -5.88 9.54
N SER A 68 13.88 -5.20 9.13
CA SER A 68 14.52 -4.21 9.99
C SER A 68 13.78 -2.86 9.86
N THR A 69 13.98 -1.96 10.81
CA THR A 69 13.31 -0.65 10.82
C THR A 69 14.32 0.46 10.57
N ALA A 70 13.99 1.34 9.63
CA ALA A 70 14.69 2.62 9.45
C ALA A 70 13.84 3.78 10.02
N ARG A 71 14.51 4.79 10.57
CA ARG A 71 13.88 6.01 11.08
C ARG A 71 14.63 7.25 10.62
N VAL A 72 13.89 8.26 10.18
CA VAL A 72 14.40 9.59 9.85
C VAL A 72 13.62 10.63 10.62
N ASP A 73 14.33 11.43 11.40
CA ASP A 73 13.78 12.61 12.08
C ASP A 73 14.17 13.87 11.32
N SER A 74 13.18 14.70 11.00
CA SER A 74 13.38 15.97 10.30
C SER A 74 12.52 17.08 10.91
N TYR A 75 12.89 18.33 10.68
CA TYR A 75 12.02 19.46 10.98
C TYR A 75 11.45 19.99 9.67
N VAL A 76 10.13 20.07 9.58
CA VAL A 76 9.44 20.59 8.39
C VAL A 76 8.67 21.85 8.75
N VAL A 77 8.62 22.78 7.81
CA VAL A 77 7.72 23.93 7.88
C VAL A 77 6.29 23.40 7.89
N THR A 78 5.47 23.88 8.80
CA THR A 78 4.07 23.50 8.88
C THR A 78 3.17 24.57 8.27
N ASN A 79 1.90 24.20 8.03
CA ASN A 79 0.90 25.16 7.58
C ASN A 79 0.36 26.05 8.70
N GLU A 80 0.79 25.84 9.94
CA GLU A 80 0.39 26.66 11.09
C GLU A 80 1.07 28.03 11.02
N ALA A 81 0.25 29.08 11.12
CA ALA A 81 0.69 30.46 11.15
C ALA A 81 0.78 30.95 12.59
N SER A 82 1.87 31.67 12.92
CA SER A 82 2.05 32.28 14.22
C SER A 82 2.71 33.65 14.07
N ALA A 83 2.17 34.66 14.75
CA ALA A 83 2.74 36.01 14.77
C ALA A 83 4.17 36.05 15.36
N LYS A 84 4.51 35.09 16.24
CA LYS A 84 5.86 34.94 16.78
C LYS A 84 6.80 34.19 15.83
N GLY A 85 6.28 33.61 14.74
CA GLY A 85 7.04 32.84 13.77
C GLY A 85 7.73 31.62 14.39
N GLY A 86 8.54 30.95 13.58
CA GLY A 86 9.35 29.81 13.99
C GLY A 86 10.23 29.24 12.88
N SER A 87 9.91 29.55 11.61
CA SER A 87 10.75 29.23 10.46
C SER A 87 11.61 30.42 10.03
N ALA A 88 12.93 30.22 9.94
CA ALA A 88 13.87 31.23 9.45
C ALA A 88 13.70 31.53 7.95
N SER A 89 13.27 30.52 7.18
CA SER A 89 13.11 30.63 5.72
C SER A 89 11.69 31.04 5.29
N TRP A 90 10.70 30.92 6.19
CA TRP A 90 9.29 31.17 5.89
C TRP A 90 8.65 32.05 6.97
N PRO A 91 8.77 33.39 6.85
CA PRO A 91 8.21 34.32 7.82
C PRO A 91 6.73 34.05 8.11
N GLY A 92 6.35 34.08 9.39
CA GLY A 92 4.99 33.81 9.85
C GLY A 92 4.57 32.34 9.92
N ARG A 93 5.42 31.39 9.47
CA ARG A 93 5.18 29.94 9.59
C ARG A 93 5.97 29.34 10.75
N THR A 94 5.44 28.24 11.30
CA THR A 94 6.12 27.44 12.32
C THR A 94 6.86 26.25 11.70
N ASN A 95 7.83 25.71 12.44
CA ASN A 95 8.47 24.43 12.11
C ASN A 95 8.03 23.36 13.11
N GLY A 96 7.88 22.12 12.65
CA GLY A 96 7.49 20.99 13.48
C GLY A 96 8.36 19.77 13.22
N ALA A 97 8.74 19.09 14.30
CA ALA A 97 9.45 17.82 14.23
C ALA A 97 8.56 16.75 13.57
N ARG A 98 9.14 16.00 12.63
CA ARG A 98 8.52 14.88 11.94
C ARG A 98 9.44 13.68 12.00
N ALA A 99 8.92 12.62 12.59
CA ALA A 99 9.49 11.29 12.48
C ALA A 99 8.88 10.57 11.27
N ARG A 100 9.71 9.85 10.52
CA ARG A 100 9.33 8.92 9.47
C ARG A 100 9.95 7.58 9.79
N VAL A 101 9.17 6.51 9.62
CA VAL A 101 9.64 5.14 9.77
C VAL A 101 9.37 4.37 8.49
N SER A 102 10.24 3.40 8.21
CA SER A 102 10.15 2.52 7.04
C SER A 102 10.52 1.10 7.42
N ALA A 103 9.85 0.12 6.80
CA ALA A 103 10.27 -1.27 6.86
C ALA A 103 11.40 -1.49 5.85
N VAL A 104 12.44 -2.25 6.21
CA VAL A 104 13.50 -2.67 5.29
C VAL A 104 13.46 -4.20 5.24
N PRO A 105 12.72 -4.78 4.27
CA PRO A 105 12.60 -6.21 4.10
C PRO A 105 13.85 -6.84 3.49
N ALA A 106 14.04 -8.14 3.72
CA ALA A 106 15.14 -8.91 3.12
C ALA A 106 15.00 -9.10 1.60
N ASP A 107 13.77 -9.04 1.08
CA ASP A 107 13.47 -8.98 -0.36
C ASP A 107 12.68 -7.70 -0.61
N GLU A 108 13.05 -6.96 -1.65
CA GLU A 108 12.39 -5.71 -2.05
C GLU A 108 11.02 -5.94 -2.70
N ARG A 109 10.59 -7.19 -2.88
CA ARG A 109 9.31 -7.55 -3.48
C ARG A 109 8.34 -8.13 -2.45
N PHE A 110 7.05 -7.94 -2.70
CA PHE A 110 5.95 -8.60 -2.02
C PHE A 110 4.75 -8.69 -2.97
N ALA A 111 3.74 -9.47 -2.59
CA ALA A 111 2.55 -9.64 -3.41
C ALA A 111 1.26 -9.79 -2.58
N PHE A 112 0.16 -9.49 -3.24
CA PHE A 112 -1.20 -9.78 -2.79
C PHE A 112 -1.83 -10.77 -3.75
N VAL A 113 -2.34 -11.87 -3.22
CA VAL A 113 -2.86 -12.98 -4.03
C VAL A 113 -4.32 -13.23 -3.66
N TRP A 114 -5.19 -13.17 -4.66
CA TRP A 114 -6.56 -13.66 -4.59
C TRP A 114 -6.61 -15.03 -5.28
N PRO A 115 -6.51 -16.13 -4.52
CA PRO A 115 -6.35 -17.47 -5.09
C PRO A 115 -7.58 -17.97 -5.85
N GLU A 116 -8.75 -17.46 -5.52
CA GLU A 116 -10.05 -17.86 -6.07
C GLU A 116 -10.63 -16.82 -7.04
N ALA A 117 -9.87 -15.76 -7.36
CA ALA A 117 -10.36 -14.70 -8.24
C ALA A 117 -10.39 -15.15 -9.71
N GLU A 118 -11.50 -14.87 -10.38
CA GLU A 118 -11.68 -15.18 -11.81
C GLU A 118 -11.87 -13.91 -12.62
N PRO A 119 -10.78 -13.13 -12.84
CA PRO A 119 -10.88 -11.88 -13.58
C PRO A 119 -11.11 -12.16 -15.07
N ASP A 120 -12.05 -11.45 -15.68
CA ASP A 120 -12.12 -11.41 -17.13
C ASP A 120 -10.91 -10.65 -17.71
N PRO A 121 -10.54 -10.90 -18.98
CA PRO A 121 -9.38 -10.24 -19.61
C PRO A 121 -9.45 -8.71 -19.62
N GLY A 122 -10.66 -8.13 -19.67
CA GLY A 122 -10.89 -6.68 -19.65
C GLY A 122 -10.53 -6.07 -18.29
N VAL A 123 -10.98 -6.68 -17.20
CA VAL A 123 -10.60 -6.30 -15.84
C VAL A 123 -9.08 -6.37 -15.65
N VAL A 124 -8.44 -7.45 -16.09
CA VAL A 124 -6.97 -7.59 -16.00
C VAL A 124 -6.27 -6.45 -16.77
N ALA A 125 -6.76 -6.11 -17.97
CA ALA A 125 -6.19 -5.03 -18.77
C ALA A 125 -6.28 -3.67 -18.05
N ARG A 126 -7.41 -3.37 -17.41
CA ARG A 126 -7.61 -2.14 -16.62
C ARG A 126 -6.72 -2.09 -15.39
N LEU A 127 -6.67 -3.17 -14.61
CA LEU A 127 -5.79 -3.27 -13.44
C LEU A 127 -4.31 -3.11 -13.83
N ARG A 128 -3.87 -3.75 -14.93
CA ARG A 128 -2.50 -3.60 -15.46
C ARG A 128 -2.20 -2.17 -15.91
N ARG A 129 -3.15 -1.49 -16.55
CA ARG A 129 -3.00 -0.08 -16.94
C ARG A 129 -2.76 0.79 -15.71
N MET A 130 -3.63 0.69 -14.70
CA MET A 130 -3.48 1.47 -13.46
C MET A 130 -2.16 1.15 -12.76
N ALA A 131 -1.82 -0.14 -12.60
CA ALA A 131 -0.60 -0.58 -11.94
C ALA A 131 0.68 0.02 -12.55
N ARG A 132 0.76 0.11 -13.90
CA ARG A 132 1.90 0.75 -14.58
C ARG A 132 2.03 2.25 -14.29
N ASN A 133 0.95 2.90 -13.87
CA ASN A 133 0.91 4.33 -13.56
C ASN A 133 1.07 4.61 -12.06
N VAL A 134 1.28 3.58 -11.22
CA VAL A 134 1.52 3.76 -9.79
C VAL A 134 2.97 4.21 -9.56
N PRO A 135 3.22 5.43 -9.02
CA PRO A 135 4.58 5.89 -8.77
C PRO A 135 5.14 5.46 -7.40
N TYR A 136 4.27 5.18 -6.43
CA TYR A 136 4.62 4.80 -5.06
C TYR A 136 3.50 4.00 -4.40
N VAL A 137 3.84 3.24 -3.36
CA VAL A 137 2.87 2.55 -2.49
C VAL A 137 3.17 2.94 -1.04
N GLY A 138 2.14 3.38 -0.30
CA GLY A 138 2.31 3.93 1.04
C GLY A 138 2.50 5.44 1.00
N ARG A 139 3.64 5.94 1.46
CA ARG A 139 3.99 7.38 1.39
C ARG A 139 4.64 7.70 0.04
N SER A 140 4.58 8.97 -0.36
CA SER A 140 5.16 9.46 -1.62
C SER A 140 6.68 9.26 -1.77
N THR A 141 7.39 8.99 -0.67
CA THR A 141 8.83 8.70 -0.67
C THR A 141 9.17 7.23 -0.93
N GLY A 142 8.18 6.32 -0.89
CA GLY A 142 8.34 4.88 -1.11
C GLY A 142 8.02 4.50 -2.56
N GLN A 143 8.92 4.82 -3.49
CA GLN A 143 8.69 4.54 -4.90
C GLN A 143 8.61 3.04 -5.14
N ALA A 144 7.68 2.65 -6.00
CA ALA A 144 7.37 1.25 -6.23
C ALA A 144 7.01 1.02 -7.69
N GLU A 145 7.23 -0.21 -8.14
CA GLU A 145 6.71 -0.74 -9.38
C GLU A 145 5.61 -1.75 -9.04
N VAL A 146 4.45 -1.61 -9.66
CA VAL A 146 3.29 -2.49 -9.42
C VAL A 146 2.96 -3.25 -10.70
N SER A 147 2.75 -4.56 -10.59
CA SER A 147 2.35 -5.42 -11.70
C SER A 147 1.16 -6.30 -11.33
N VAL A 148 0.40 -6.71 -12.34
CA VAL A 148 -0.82 -7.51 -12.17
C VAL A 148 -0.77 -8.70 -13.11
N ALA A 149 -1.05 -9.89 -12.60
CA ALA A 149 -1.06 -11.13 -13.36
C ALA A 149 -2.27 -12.00 -12.98
N PRO A 150 -3.00 -12.60 -13.95
CA PRO A 150 -4.13 -13.50 -13.71
C PRO A 150 -3.66 -14.95 -13.42
N GLU A 151 -2.57 -15.07 -12.65
CA GLU A 151 -1.97 -16.34 -12.31
C GLU A 151 -1.33 -16.26 -10.92
N ALA A 152 -1.08 -17.42 -10.32
CA ALA A 152 -0.42 -17.50 -9.03
C ALA A 152 1.04 -17.07 -9.18
N LEU A 153 1.53 -16.30 -8.21
CA LEU A 153 2.95 -15.97 -8.17
C LEU A 153 3.76 -17.22 -7.81
N GLU A 154 4.85 -17.46 -8.53
CA GLU A 154 5.96 -18.28 -8.01
C GLU A 154 6.83 -17.39 -7.12
N GLY A 155 6.38 -17.17 -5.88
CA GLY A 155 7.12 -16.37 -4.90
C GLY A 155 8.44 -17.05 -4.50
N PRO A 156 9.45 -16.29 -4.05
CA PRO A 156 10.62 -16.87 -3.39
C PRO A 156 10.21 -17.80 -2.24
N ALA A 157 10.85 -18.97 -2.13
CA ALA A 157 10.58 -19.95 -1.08
C ALA A 157 10.76 -19.41 0.35
N VAL A 158 11.40 -18.26 0.51
CA VAL A 158 11.70 -17.59 1.79
C VAL A 158 10.58 -16.67 2.28
N TRP A 159 9.51 -16.46 1.50
CA TRP A 159 8.41 -15.59 1.91
C TRP A 159 7.45 -16.28 2.88
N SER A 160 6.89 -15.50 3.80
CA SER A 160 5.74 -15.89 4.60
C SER A 160 4.44 -15.53 3.88
N GLN A 161 3.42 -16.34 4.15
CA GLN A 161 2.08 -16.15 3.63
C GLN A 161 1.14 -15.84 4.80
N TRP A 162 0.57 -14.63 4.80
CA TRP A 162 -0.50 -14.26 5.72
C TRP A 162 -1.83 -14.54 5.03
N LEU A 163 -2.59 -15.49 5.58
CA LEU A 163 -3.89 -15.90 5.05
C LEU A 163 -5.01 -15.12 5.74
N PRO A 164 -6.12 -14.81 5.04
CA PRO A 164 -7.33 -14.31 5.68
C PRO A 164 -7.78 -15.26 6.80
N SER A 165 -8.11 -14.69 7.96
CA SER A 165 -8.48 -15.41 9.16
C SER A 165 -9.79 -14.86 9.73
N ARG A 166 -10.48 -15.66 10.55
CA ARG A 166 -11.72 -15.25 11.22
C ARG A 166 -11.40 -14.47 12.49
N LEU A 167 -12.30 -13.55 12.85
CA LEU A 167 -12.18 -12.84 14.10
C LEU A 167 -12.22 -13.83 15.28
N GLY A 168 -11.20 -13.81 16.12
CA GLY A 168 -11.07 -14.69 17.28
C GLY A 168 -10.10 -15.87 17.10
N ASP A 169 -9.57 -16.07 15.90
CA ASP A 169 -8.44 -16.99 15.70
C ASP A 169 -7.20 -16.50 16.48
N GLY A 170 -6.39 -17.42 16.99
CA GLY A 170 -5.10 -17.10 17.63
C GLY A 170 -3.98 -16.84 16.62
N ASP A 171 -2.95 -16.10 17.03
CA ASP A 171 -1.77 -15.75 16.20
C ASP A 171 -2.10 -14.98 14.90
N VAL A 172 -2.87 -13.90 15.04
CA VAL A 172 -3.30 -13.03 13.93
C VAL A 172 -2.60 -11.68 13.94
N VAL A 173 -2.43 -11.08 12.76
CA VAL A 173 -2.03 -9.68 12.60
C VAL A 173 -3.15 -8.89 11.92
N ALA A 174 -3.42 -7.68 12.44
CA ALA A 174 -4.43 -6.81 11.87
C ALA A 174 -3.91 -6.06 10.64
N LEU A 175 -4.49 -6.33 9.47
CA LEU A 175 -4.14 -5.68 8.20
C LEU A 175 -5.33 -4.89 7.66
N ARG A 176 -5.06 -3.73 7.07
CA ARG A 176 -6.09 -2.97 6.34
C ARG A 176 -6.25 -3.57 4.94
N VAL A 177 -7.47 -3.99 4.62
CA VAL A 177 -7.82 -4.61 3.33
C VAL A 177 -8.93 -3.81 2.65
N PRO A 178 -9.00 -3.79 1.31
CA PRO A 178 -10.18 -3.29 0.62
C PRO A 178 -11.40 -4.14 0.96
N TYR A 179 -12.59 -3.53 0.89
CA TYR A 179 -13.87 -4.17 1.16
C TYR A 179 -14.93 -3.61 0.20
N PRO A 180 -16.06 -4.32 -0.03
CA PRO A 180 -17.13 -3.80 -0.89
C PRO A 180 -17.63 -2.41 -0.44
N GLY A 181 -17.59 -1.43 -1.35
CA GLY A 181 -17.89 -0.02 -1.10
C GLY A 181 -16.66 0.86 -0.81
N TYR A 182 -15.47 0.28 -0.72
CA TYR A 182 -14.24 1.04 -0.45
C TYR A 182 -13.84 1.97 -1.60
N THR A 183 -14.09 1.54 -2.85
CA THR A 183 -13.88 2.36 -4.06
C THR A 183 -14.69 3.64 -4.00
N ASP A 184 -16.00 3.53 -3.72
CA ASP A 184 -16.89 4.67 -3.68
C ASP A 184 -16.53 5.60 -2.50
N ALA A 185 -16.19 5.03 -1.34
CA ALA A 185 -15.71 5.80 -0.20
C ALA A 185 -14.42 6.60 -0.50
N LEU A 186 -13.57 6.14 -1.42
CA LEU A 186 -12.35 6.86 -1.84
C LEU A 186 -12.61 7.88 -2.95
N ILE A 187 -13.67 7.72 -3.75
CA ILE A 187 -14.11 8.72 -4.74
C ILE A 187 -14.66 9.96 -4.01
N ASP A 188 -15.38 9.74 -2.92
CA ASP A 188 -16.06 10.79 -2.16
C ASP A 188 -15.17 11.50 -1.11
N ALA A 189 -13.90 11.08 -0.96
CA ALA A 189 -12.98 11.49 0.12
C ALA A 189 -12.23 12.81 -0.10
#